data_AF-A0A955X5X2-F1
#
_entry.id   AF-A0A955X5X2-F1
#
_cell.length_a   1.000
_cell.length_b   1.000
_cell.length_c   1.000
_cell.angle_alpha   90.00
_cell.angle_beta   90.00
_cell.angle_gamma   90.00
#
_symmetry.space_group_name_H-M   'P 1'
#
loop_
_entity.id
_entity.type
_entity.pdbx_description
1 polymer ?
#
loop_
_entity_poly.entity_id
_entity_poly.type
_entity_poly.pdbx_seq_one_letter_code
_entity_poly.pdbx_strand_id
1 'polypeptide(L)'
;MSTTRPSSLEEWAHYIAGLSGDDLRSKAHAINSIDFVDDLMDEGFDPDEVETLFILLAQHLERMGMMLPDAGLYSYRRMAKQTPPVQVSLPPPHAGVAVPDDVDALDDEG
;
A
#
# COMPACT_ATOMS: atom_id res chain seq x y z
N MET A 1 3.90 15.47 -5.85
CA MET A 1 3.79 14.13 -6.46
C MET A 1 2.31 13.81 -6.60
N SER A 2 1.85 13.47 -7.80
CA SER A 2 0.43 13.33 -8.14
C SER A 2 -0.29 12.44 -7.13
N THR A 3 -1.30 13.02 -6.48
CA THR A 3 -2.24 12.38 -5.55
C THR A 3 -3.24 11.52 -6.32
N THR A 4 -2.74 10.56 -7.11
CA THR A 4 -3.59 9.66 -7.87
C THR A 4 -4.02 8.53 -6.93
N ARG A 5 -5.33 8.37 -6.72
CA ARG A 5 -5.90 7.22 -5.99
C ARG A 5 -5.45 5.95 -6.74
N PRO A 6 -4.89 4.94 -6.05
CA PRO A 6 -4.45 3.73 -6.72
C PRO A 6 -5.66 3.03 -7.37
N SER A 7 -5.53 2.68 -8.64
CA SER A 7 -6.62 2.16 -9.49
C SER A 7 -6.40 0.71 -9.93
N SER A 8 -5.33 0.07 -9.45
CA SER A 8 -4.99 -1.33 -9.75
C SER A 8 -4.27 -1.96 -8.56
N LEU A 9 -4.26 -3.30 -8.49
CA LEU A 9 -3.60 -4.05 -7.41
C LEU A 9 -2.09 -3.71 -7.29
N GLU A 10 -1.40 -3.54 -8.42
CA GLU A 10 0.00 -3.10 -8.46
C GLU A 10 0.18 -1.71 -7.83
N GLU A 11 -0.65 -0.74 -8.20
CA GLU A 11 -0.58 0.62 -7.63
C GLU A 11 -0.87 0.61 -6.13
N TRP A 12 -1.82 -0.21 -5.68
CA TRP A 12 -2.10 -0.42 -4.26
C TRP A 12 -0.91 -1.02 -3.52
N ALA A 13 -0.24 -2.01 -4.10
CA ALA A 13 0.96 -2.60 -3.53
C ALA A 13 2.10 -1.56 -3.40
N HIS A 14 2.28 -0.72 -4.42
CA HIS A 14 3.23 0.40 -4.39
C HIS A 14 2.87 1.42 -3.30
N TYR A 15 1.60 1.78 -3.21
CA TYR A 15 1.09 2.71 -2.20
C TYR A 15 1.38 2.18 -0.80
N ILE A 16 0.99 0.94 -0.51
CA ILE A 16 1.19 0.28 0.79
C ILE A 16 2.68 0.17 1.14
N ALA A 17 3.51 -0.21 0.18
CA ALA A 17 4.97 -0.33 0.38
C ALA A 17 5.66 1.01 0.68
N GLY A 18 5.07 2.13 0.26
CA GLY A 18 5.56 3.48 0.54
C GLY A 18 5.12 4.04 1.90
N LEU A 19 4.22 3.38 2.63
CA LEU A 19 3.72 3.87 3.91
C LEU A 19 4.72 3.63 5.04
N SER A 20 4.89 4.66 5.88
CA SER A 20 5.63 4.56 7.13
C SER A 20 4.79 3.82 8.20
N GLY A 21 5.41 3.33 9.27
CA GLY A 21 4.71 2.46 10.25
C GLY A 21 3.44 3.07 10.85
N ASP A 22 3.44 4.36 11.17
CA ASP A 22 2.28 5.04 11.76
C ASP A 22 1.18 5.29 10.71
N ASP A 23 1.57 5.70 9.50
CA ASP A 23 0.66 5.83 8.35
C ASP A 23 0.02 4.50 7.99
N LEU A 24 0.82 3.43 7.93
CA LEU A 24 0.34 2.09 7.61
C LEU A 24 -0.67 1.62 8.66
N ARG A 25 -0.44 1.88 9.95
CA ARG A 25 -1.37 1.53 11.02
C ARG A 25 -2.71 2.26 10.87
N SER A 26 -2.65 3.57 10.61
CA SER A 26 -3.83 4.43 10.44
C SER A 26 -4.63 4.05 9.19
N LYS A 27 -3.94 3.85 8.06
CA LYS A 27 -4.54 3.44 6.78
C LYS A 27 -5.12 2.03 6.84
N ALA A 28 -4.42 1.09 7.47
CA ALA A 28 -4.91 -0.28 7.58
C ALA A 28 -6.20 -0.39 8.40
N HIS A 29 -6.42 0.48 9.38
CA HIS A 29 -7.69 0.55 10.08
C HIS A 29 -8.81 1.08 9.15
N ALA A 30 -8.54 2.13 8.37
CA ALA A 30 -9.51 2.70 7.43
C ALA A 30 -9.86 1.73 6.29
N ILE A 31 -8.85 1.03 5.75
CA ILE A 31 -8.99 0.04 4.67
C ILE A 31 -9.82 -1.18 5.13
N ASN A 32 -9.78 -1.54 6.43
CA ASN A 32 -10.53 -2.68 6.97
C ASN A 32 -12.02 -2.40 7.25
N SER A 33 -12.69 -1.70 6.35
CA SER A 33 -14.10 -1.31 6.48
C SER A 33 -14.94 -1.82 5.32
N ILE A 34 -16.24 -1.97 5.56
CA ILE A 34 -17.20 -2.35 4.51
C ILE A 34 -17.29 -1.25 3.44
N ASP A 35 -17.31 0.03 3.84
CA ASP A 35 -17.35 1.17 2.92
C ASP A 35 -16.18 1.14 1.93
N PHE A 36 -14.98 0.80 2.39
CA PHE A 36 -13.82 0.69 1.51
C PHE A 36 -13.94 -0.48 0.52
N VAL A 37 -14.51 -1.61 0.94
CA VAL A 37 -14.78 -2.75 0.05
C VAL A 37 -15.83 -2.38 -1.00
N ASP A 38 -16.89 -1.68 -0.59
CA ASP A 38 -17.95 -1.21 -1.49
C ASP A 38 -17.39 -0.24 -2.54
N ASP A 39 -16.57 0.72 -2.11
CA ASP A 39 -15.87 1.64 -3.00
C ASP A 39 -14.99 0.91 -4.02
N LEU A 40 -14.20 -0.10 -3.61
CA LEU A 40 -13.36 -0.86 -4.54
C LEU A 40 -14.20 -1.65 -5.55
N MET A 41 -15.30 -2.27 -5.11
CA MET A 41 -16.19 -2.99 -6.02
C MET A 41 -16.88 -2.04 -7.01
N ASP A 42 -17.27 -0.84 -6.59
CA ASP A 42 -17.82 0.20 -7.48
C ASP A 42 -16.78 0.72 -8.49
N GLU A 43 -15.52 0.80 -8.07
CA GLU A 43 -14.36 1.10 -8.94
C GLU A 43 -14.05 -0.03 -9.95
N GLY A 44 -14.71 -1.19 -9.82
CA GLY A 44 -14.62 -2.31 -10.74
C GLY A 44 -13.64 -3.41 -10.33
N PHE A 45 -13.18 -3.43 -9.09
CA PHE A 45 -12.38 -4.53 -8.56
C PHE A 45 -13.25 -5.75 -8.29
N ASP A 46 -12.78 -6.92 -8.72
CA ASP A 46 -13.42 -8.18 -8.38
C ASP A 46 -13.18 -8.54 -6.90
N PRO A 47 -14.09 -9.29 -6.25
CA PRO A 47 -13.94 -9.69 -4.84
C PRO A 47 -12.65 -10.44 -4.54
N ASP A 48 -12.13 -11.22 -5.50
CA ASP A 48 -10.82 -11.88 -5.39
C ASP A 48 -9.65 -10.89 -5.37
N GLU A 49 -9.73 -9.79 -6.14
CA GLU A 49 -8.72 -8.73 -6.14
C GLU A 49 -8.74 -7.92 -4.84
N VAL A 50 -9.95 -7.63 -4.35
CA VAL A 50 -10.16 -6.99 -3.05
C VAL A 50 -9.56 -7.85 -1.95
N GLU A 51 -9.86 -9.16 -1.91
CA GLU A 51 -9.27 -10.09 -0.95
C GLU A 51 -7.73 -10.09 -1.07
N THR A 52 -7.20 -10.12 -2.29
CA THR A 52 -5.75 -10.09 -2.55
C THR A 52 -5.09 -8.82 -1.98
N LEU A 53 -5.75 -7.67 -2.08
CA LEU A 53 -5.28 -6.40 -1.50
C LEU A 53 -5.19 -6.48 0.03
N PHE A 54 -6.18 -7.08 0.69
CA PHE A 54 -6.15 -7.28 2.14
C PHE A 54 -5.04 -8.24 2.57
N ILE A 55 -4.80 -9.31 1.80
CA ILE A 55 -3.69 -10.24 2.04
C ILE A 55 -2.35 -9.52 1.93
N LEU A 56 -2.16 -8.68 0.90
CA LEU A 56 -0.96 -7.88 0.72
C LEU A 56 -0.70 -6.95 1.91
N LEU A 57 -1.73 -6.23 2.34
CA LEU A 57 -1.67 -5.35 3.48
C LEU A 57 -1.31 -6.11 4.76
N ALA A 58 -1.94 -7.27 4.99
CA ALA A 58 -1.68 -8.13 6.14
C ALA A 58 -0.23 -8.64 6.18
N GLN A 59 0.27 -9.13 5.04
CA GLN A 59 1.65 -9.62 4.91
C GLN A 59 2.66 -8.48 5.09
N HIS A 60 2.36 -7.28 4.62
CA HIS A 60 3.22 -6.12 4.79
C HIS A 60 3.29 -5.65 6.25
N LEU A 61 2.15 -5.60 6.94
CA LEU A 61 2.06 -5.33 8.38
C LEU A 61 2.88 -6.35 9.19
N GLU A 62 2.75 -7.64 8.88
CA GLU A 62 3.52 -8.70 9.55
C GLU A 62 5.03 -8.54 9.31
N ARG A 63 5.44 -8.22 8.08
CA ARG A 63 6.86 -7.98 7.74
C ARG A 63 7.44 -6.79 8.51
N MET A 64 6.64 -5.75 8.74
CA MET A 64 7.03 -4.61 9.58
C MET A 64 6.97 -4.90 11.08
N GLY A 65 6.62 -6.12 11.50
CA GLY A 65 6.46 -6.48 12.91
C GLY A 65 5.24 -5.82 13.57
N MET A 66 4.30 -5.30 12.76
CA MET A 66 3.11 -4.63 13.24
C MET A 66 1.95 -5.62 13.34
N MET A 67 1.47 -5.83 14.57
CA MET A 67 0.20 -6.50 14.81
C MET A 67 -0.89 -5.46 15.03
N LEU A 68 -1.86 -5.44 14.12
CA LEU A 68 -3.12 -4.74 14.35
C LEU A 68 -4.07 -5.61 15.17
N PRO A 69 -4.92 -5.01 16.01
CA PRO A 69 -6.01 -5.73 16.63
C PRO A 69 -6.93 -6.31 15.54
N ASP A 70 -7.55 -7.45 15.83
CA ASP A 70 -8.54 -8.10 14.96
C ASP A 70 -9.87 -7.34 15.03
N ALA A 71 -9.83 -6.09 14.58
CA ALA A 71 -10.94 -5.15 14.61
C ALA A 71 -11.13 -4.62 13.19
N GLY A 72 -12.19 -5.09 12.54
CA GLY A 72 -12.57 -4.73 11.17
C GLY A 72 -13.19 -5.92 10.44
N LEU A 73 -13.39 -5.77 9.13
CA LEU A 73 -14.07 -6.78 8.31
C LEU A 73 -13.26 -8.07 8.18
N TYR A 74 -11.93 -7.95 8.06
CA TYR A 74 -11.01 -9.07 7.91
C TYR A 74 -10.02 -9.20 9.06
N SER A 75 -9.70 -10.45 9.40
CA SER A 75 -8.64 -10.80 10.35
C SER A 75 -7.28 -10.74 9.67
N TYR A 76 -6.54 -9.64 9.86
CA TYR A 76 -5.19 -9.49 9.31
C TYR A 76 -4.24 -10.60 9.76
N ARG A 77 -4.39 -11.10 11.00
CA ARG A 77 -3.60 -12.21 11.51
C ARG A 77 -3.84 -13.52 10.75
N ARG A 78 -5.08 -13.72 10.29
CA ARG A 78 -5.45 -14.88 9.46
C ARG A 78 -4.93 -14.71 8.04
N MET A 79 -5.07 -13.53 7.47
CA MET A 79 -4.67 -13.23 6.09
C MET A 79 -3.15 -13.23 5.89
N ALA A 80 -2.38 -12.71 6.84
CA ALA A 80 -0.92 -12.71 6.77
C ALA A 80 -0.34 -14.14 6.64
N LYS A 81 -1.06 -15.13 7.18
CA LYS A 81 -0.69 -16.55 7.13
C LYS A 81 -1.13 -17.27 5.85
N GLN A 82 -1.85 -16.61 4.95
CA GLN A 82 -2.24 -17.24 3.68
C GLN A 82 -1.02 -17.47 2.80
N THR A 83 -0.93 -18.70 2.28
CA THR A 83 0.12 -19.17 1.38
C THR A 83 -0.50 -19.68 0.07
N PRO A 84 0.10 -19.41 -1.11
CA PRO A 84 1.38 -18.72 -1.30
C PRO A 84 1.31 -17.22 -0.98
N PRO A 85 2.44 -16.57 -0.60
CA PRO A 85 2.47 -15.13 -0.45
C PRO A 85 2.09 -14.46 -1.76
N VAL A 86 1.33 -13.37 -1.69
CA VAL A 86 0.93 -12.66 -2.90
C VAL A 86 2.20 -12.04 -3.50
N GLN A 87 2.60 -12.55 -4.66
CA GLN A 87 3.77 -12.07 -5.38
C GLN A 87 3.33 -10.92 -6.28
N VAL A 88 3.34 -9.71 -5.74
CA VAL A 88 3.40 -8.51 -6.58
C VAL A 88 4.87 -8.22 -6.79
N SER A 89 5.28 -7.94 -8.03
CA SER A 89 6.64 -7.52 -8.37
C SER A 89 6.93 -6.15 -7.75
N LEU A 90 7.10 -6.10 -6.44
CA LEU A 90 7.52 -4.92 -5.71
C LEU A 90 8.99 -4.67 -6.04
N PRO A 91 9.38 -3.47 -6.53
CA PRO A 91 10.77 -3.12 -6.64
C PRO A 91 11.43 -3.17 -5.24
N PRO A 92 12.73 -3.46 -5.16
CA PRO A 92 13.42 -3.59 -3.88
C PRO A 92 13.24 -2.32 -3.03
N PRO A 93 13.01 -2.46 -1.71
CA PRO A 93 12.91 -1.31 -0.83
C PRO A 93 14.29 -0.62 -0.82
N HIS A 94 14.33 0.61 -1.32
CA HIS A 94 15.51 1.47 -1.41
C HIS A 94 16.57 1.05 -2.45
N ALA A 95 16.30 1.33 -3.72
CA ALA A 95 17.31 2.03 -4.53
C ALA A 95 16.89 3.50 -4.52
N GLY A 96 17.71 4.36 -3.93
CA GLY A 96 17.38 5.76 -3.65
C GLY A 96 16.69 6.43 -4.83
N VAL A 97 15.60 7.14 -4.53
CA VAL A 97 15.20 8.29 -5.34
C VAL A 97 16.41 9.23 -5.31
N ALA A 98 17.31 9.06 -6.27
CA ALA A 98 18.22 10.11 -6.66
C ALA A 98 17.30 11.20 -7.17
N VAL A 99 17.02 12.17 -6.29
CA VAL A 99 16.52 13.46 -6.72
C VAL A 99 17.52 13.92 -7.79
N PRO A 100 17.11 14.13 -9.05
CA PRO A 100 18.00 14.82 -9.97
C PRO A 100 18.25 16.20 -9.36
N ASP A 101 19.45 16.42 -8.84
CA ASP A 101 20.01 17.73 -8.55
C ASP A 101 20.31 18.37 -9.92
N ASP A 102 19.25 18.70 -10.65
CA ASP A 102 19.32 19.39 -11.93
C ASP A 102 18.47 20.66 -11.80
N VAL A 103 19.07 21.64 -11.14
CA VAL A 103 18.88 23.06 -11.47
C VAL A 103 20.27 23.72 -11.48
N ASP A 104 21.05 23.36 -12.51
CA ASP A 104 22.21 24.15 -12.91
C ASP A 104 21.75 25.55 -13.33
N ALA A 105 22.38 26.53 -12.69
CA ALA A 105 22.63 27.91 -13.11
C ALA A 105 21.77 28.52 -14.24
N LEU A 106 20.98 29.54 -13.87
CA LEU A 106 20.80 30.71 -14.73
C LEU A 106 21.12 31.97 -13.92
N ASP A 107 22.38 32.39 -14.07
CA ASP A 107 22.85 33.76 -14.29
C ASP A 107 22.01 34.89 -13.69
N ASP A 108 22.45 35.39 -12.53
CA ASP A 108 22.11 36.72 -12.03
C ASP A 108 23.32 37.25 -11.27
N GLU A 109 24.19 38.01 -11.95
CA GLU A 109 24.96 39.13 -11.36
C GLU A 109 25.80 39.85 -12.45
N GLY A 110 25.49 41.13 -12.71
CA GLY A 110 26.48 42.17 -13.07
C GLY A 110 26.48 42.72 -14.48
#